data_AF-A0A3D2WBH0-F1
#
_entry.id   AF-A0A3D2WBH0-F1
#
_cell.length_a   1.000
_cell.length_b   1.000
_cell.length_c   1.000
_cell.angle_alpha   90.00
_cell.angle_beta   90.00
_cell.angle_gamma   90.00
#
_symmetry.space_group_name_H-M   'P 1'
#
loop_
_entity.id
_entity.type
_entity.pdbx_description
1 polymer ?
#
loop_
_entity_poly.entity_id
_entity_poly.type
_entity_poly.pdbx_seq_one_letter_code
_entity_poly.pdbx_strand_id
1 'polypeptide(L)' 'MKILTISDIESDRYYNYYRPGKFDGIDLILSAGDL' A
#
# COMPACT_ATOMS: atom_id res chain seq x y z
N MET A 1 -2.40 14.50 -6.81
CA MET A 1 -2.25 13.89 -5.47
C MET A 1 -3.00 12.58 -5.45
N LYS A 2 -2.30 11.45 -5.40
CA LYS A 2 -2.86 10.10 -5.31
C LYS A 2 -2.61 9.54 -3.92
N ILE A 3 -3.68 9.08 -3.27
CA ILE A 3 -3.62 8.52 -1.91
C ILE A 3 -3.96 7.03 -2.00
N LEU A 4 -3.15 6.20 -1.34
CA LEU A 4 -3.45 4.79 -1.11
C LEU A 4 -3.90 4.62 0.34
N THR A 5 -5.12 4.11 0.53
CA THR A 5 -5.66 3.76 1.86
C THR A 5 -5.61 2.25 2.03
N ILE A 6 -5.08 1.79 3.17
CA ILE A 6 -4.95 0.37 3.54
C ILE A 6 -5.56 0.19 4.94
N SER A 7 -6.18 -0.95 5.21
CA SER A 7 -6.82 -1.29 6.49
C SER A 7 -6.64 -2.79 6.76
N ASP A 8 -7.28 -3.32 7.81
CA ASP A 8 -6.99 -4.58 8.52
C ASP A 8 -6.94 -5.88 7.70
N ILE A 9 -7.25 -5.85 6.40
CA ILE A 9 -7.17 -7.04 5.56
C ILE A 9 -5.78 -7.10 4.91
N GLU A 10 -5.00 -8.07 5.36
CA GLU A 10 -3.72 -8.42 4.76
C GLU A 10 -3.89 -8.73 3.26
N SER A 11 -2.93 -8.28 2.46
CA SER A 11 -2.95 -8.51 1.02
C SER A 11 -1.54 -8.78 0.51
N ASP A 12 -1.33 -10.02 0.04
CA ASP A 12 -0.10 -10.51 -0.58
C ASP A 12 0.50 -9.58 -1.64
N ARG A 13 -0.34 -8.73 -2.25
CA ARG A 13 0.09 -7.73 -3.23
C ARG A 13 1.14 -6.78 -2.66
N TYR A 14 1.17 -6.52 -1.36
CA TYR A 14 2.11 -5.57 -0.79
C TYR A 14 3.49 -6.18 -0.47
N TYR A 15 3.60 -7.52 -0.48
CA TYR A 15 4.82 -8.25 -0.10
C TYR A 15 5.17 -9.33 -1.12
N ASN A 16 4.41 -10.42 -1.17
CA ASN A 16 4.68 -11.59 -2.02
C ASN A 16 4.68 -11.27 -3.52
N TYR A 17 3.91 -10.27 -3.94
CA TYR A 17 3.88 -9.78 -5.33
C TYR A 17 4.37 -8.34 -5.47
N TYR A 18 5.23 -7.89 -4.55
CA TYR A 18 5.87 -6.59 -4.67
C TYR A 18 6.89 -6.61 -5.82
N ARG A 19 6.95 -5.51 -6.56
CA ARG A 19 7.99 -5.22 -7.56
C ARG A 19 8.46 -3.78 -7.35
N PRO A 20 9.76 -3.48 -7.53
CA PRO A 20 10.24 -2.11 -7.49
C PRO A 20 9.40 -1.19 -8.40
N GLY A 21 9.05 0.00 -7.91
CA GLY A 21 8.20 0.97 -8.61
C GLY A 21 6.69 0.77 -8.45
N LYS A 22 6.23 -0.24 -7.67
CA LYS A 22 4.80 -0.54 -7.48
C LYS A 22 3.96 0.63 -6.94
N PHE A 23 4.57 1.53 -6.18
CA PHE A 23 3.90 2.68 -5.59
C PHE A 23 4.34 4.01 -6.21
N ASP A 24 5.02 3.99 -7.36
CA ASP A 24 5.45 5.21 -8.04
C ASP A 24 4.23 6.09 -8.37
N GLY A 25 4.31 7.36 -7.98
CA GLY A 25 3.24 8.33 -8.14
C GLY A 25 2.09 8.22 -7.12
N ILE A 26 2.22 7.39 -6.08
CA ILE A 26 1.45 7.54 -4.84
C ILE A 26 2.16 8.61 -3.99
N ASP A 27 1.41 9.64 -3.61
CA ASP A 27 1.94 10.76 -2.85
C ASP A 27 1.80 10.57 -1.33
N LEU A 28 0.82 9.74 -0.91
CA LEU A 28 0.54 9.46 0.50
C LEU A 28 -0.06 8.06 0.68
N ILE A 29 0.42 7.33 1.68
CA ILE A 29 -0.17 6.06 2.13
C ILE A 29 -0.75 6.28 3.52
N LEU A 30 -2.05 5.98 3.68
CA LEU A 30 -2.75 5.99 4.96
C LEU A 30 -3.05 4.54 5.35
N SER A 31 -2.35 4.05 6.37
CA SER A 31 -2.61 2.74 6.96
C SER A 31 -3.46 2.93 8.22
N ALA A 32 -4.67 2.38 8.20
CA ALA A 32 -5.65 2.43 9.29
C ALA A 32 -6.01 1.02 9.74
N GLY A 33 -4.99 0.21 9.99
CA GLY A 33 -5.12 -1.08 10.63
C GLY A 33 -4.02 -1.29 11.66
N ASP A 34 -3.96 -2.49 12.23
CA ASP A 34 -2.91 -2.87 13.18
C ASP A 34 -1.58 -3.05 12.42
N LEU A 35 -0.74 -2.00 12.44
CA LEU A 35 0.56 -1.93 11.74
C LEU A 35 1.62 -2.88 12.32
#